data_AF-A0A0P7VV29-F1
#
_entry.id   AF-A0A0P7VV29-F1
#
_cell.length_a   1.000
_cell.length_b   1.000
_cell.length_c   1.000
_cell.angle_alpha   90.00
_cell.angle_beta   90.00
_cell.angle_gamma   90.00
#
_symmetry.space_group_name_H-M   'P 1'
#
loop_
_entity.id
_entity.type
_entity.pdbx_description
1 polymer ?
#
loop_
_entity_poly.entity_id
_entity_poly.type
_entity_poly.pdbx_seq_one_letter_code
_entity_poly.pdbx_strand_id
1 'polypeptide(L)'
;MKEDILYHFNLGTATHDLPAMFGDVKFVCIGGSPWRMRSFIQYIAGELRLSDPNADFPDICAGTDRYSMYKAGPVLSISTGGTTIMIFSLLVMVMESFLVVGLNPGTVVITKQSVDATFLPQFEQIILGKKVLRSTDLDEKLSEELLQCSKKLNEFDTVIGNTMCTLDFY
;
A
#
# COMPACT_ATOMS: atom_id res chain seq x y z
N MET A 1 19.82 -10.16 -17.11
CA MET A 1 18.77 -9.98 -18.15
C MET A 1 19.14 -8.77 -18.99
N LYS A 2 18.80 -8.76 -20.29
CA LYS A 2 19.02 -7.60 -21.18
C LYS A 2 17.89 -6.57 -21.10
N GLU A 3 16.68 -7.06 -20.86
CA GLU A 3 15.45 -6.30 -20.69
C GLU A 3 14.65 -6.98 -19.59
N ASP A 4 13.89 -6.19 -18.84
CA ASP A 4 12.88 -6.67 -17.90
C ASP A 4 11.53 -6.02 -18.21
N ILE A 5 10.47 -6.83 -18.21
CA ILE A 5 9.10 -6.42 -18.54
C ILE A 5 8.26 -6.56 -17.29
N LEU A 6 7.83 -5.42 -16.76
CA LEU A 6 6.90 -5.32 -15.64
C LEU A 6 5.47 -5.48 -16.17
N TYR A 7 5.13 -6.71 -16.57
CA TYR A 7 3.92 -7.05 -17.33
C TYR A 7 2.63 -6.48 -16.71
N HIS A 8 2.47 -6.58 -15.39
CA HIS A 8 1.27 -6.10 -14.70
C HIS A 8 1.19 -4.58 -14.56
N PHE A 9 2.26 -3.85 -14.81
CA PHE A 9 2.26 -2.39 -14.85
C PHE A 9 2.30 -1.83 -16.27
N ASN A 10 2.41 -2.70 -17.29
CA ASN A 10 2.67 -2.28 -18.68
C ASN A 10 3.94 -1.41 -18.81
N LEU A 11 4.95 -1.67 -17.97
CA LEU A 11 6.24 -0.97 -17.96
C LEU A 11 7.36 -1.94 -18.32
N GLY A 12 8.51 -1.42 -18.71
CA GLY A 12 9.68 -2.23 -19.03
C GLY A 12 10.94 -1.41 -19.16
N THR A 13 12.10 -2.02 -18.90
CA THR A 13 13.40 -1.32 -18.89
C THR A 13 13.85 -0.87 -20.28
N ALA A 14 13.34 -1.49 -21.35
CA ALA A 14 13.63 -1.07 -22.73
C ALA A 14 12.61 -0.06 -23.28
N THR A 15 11.41 0.00 -22.68
CA THR A 15 10.31 0.86 -23.14
C THR A 15 10.19 2.16 -22.36
N HIS A 16 10.75 2.22 -21.14
CA HIS A 16 10.61 3.34 -20.22
C HIS A 16 11.94 3.67 -19.51
N ASP A 17 12.19 4.96 -19.30
CA ASP A 17 13.28 5.45 -18.44
C ASP A 17 12.82 5.43 -16.96
N LEU A 18 12.86 4.23 -16.35
CA LEU A 18 12.41 4.03 -14.97
C LEU A 18 13.15 4.92 -13.94
N PRO A 19 14.49 5.12 -14.03
CA PRO A 19 15.18 6.08 -13.17
C PRO A 19 14.64 7.51 -13.29
N ALA A 20 14.38 7.99 -14.50
CA ALA A 20 13.81 9.32 -14.70
C ALA A 20 12.36 9.42 -14.19
N MET A 21 11.56 8.35 -14.35
CA MET A 21 10.17 8.33 -13.93
C MET A 21 9.98 8.24 -12.41
N PHE A 22 10.84 7.47 -11.71
CA PHE A 22 10.60 7.08 -10.31
C PHE A 22 11.77 7.37 -9.36
N GLY A 23 12.90 7.89 -9.83
CA GLY A 23 14.10 8.12 -9.01
C GLY A 23 13.91 9.12 -7.86
N ASP A 24 12.90 9.98 -7.94
CA ASP A 24 12.55 10.97 -6.93
C ASP A 24 11.51 10.47 -5.90
N VAL A 25 10.92 9.28 -6.09
CA VAL A 25 9.92 8.72 -5.18
C VAL A 25 10.53 8.47 -3.80
N LYS A 26 9.83 8.93 -2.77
CA LYS A 26 10.16 8.73 -1.34
C LYS A 26 9.06 8.05 -0.56
N PHE A 27 7.82 8.18 -1.01
CA PHE A 27 6.66 7.60 -0.36
C PHE A 27 5.84 6.81 -1.37
N VAL A 28 5.48 5.57 -1.02
CA VAL A 28 4.56 4.76 -1.81
C VAL A 28 3.37 4.41 -0.92
N CYS A 29 2.17 4.75 -1.37
CA CYS A 29 0.91 4.38 -0.75
C CYS A 29 0.21 3.34 -1.60
N ILE A 30 -0.33 2.31 -0.95
CA ILE A 30 -0.89 1.14 -1.61
C ILE A 30 -2.28 0.84 -1.06
N GLY A 31 -3.23 0.51 -1.93
CA GLY A 31 -4.58 0.12 -1.52
C GLY A 31 -5.31 -0.71 -2.56
N GLY A 32 -6.45 -1.29 -2.19
CA GLY A 32 -7.17 -2.22 -3.07
C GLY A 32 -7.84 -1.54 -4.27
N SER A 33 -8.61 -0.47 -4.04
CA SER A 33 -9.45 0.15 -5.07
C SER A 33 -8.70 1.19 -5.92
N PRO A 34 -8.69 1.08 -7.26
CA PRO A 34 -8.12 2.09 -8.15
C PRO A 34 -8.64 3.50 -7.91
N TRP A 35 -9.96 3.63 -7.73
CA TRP A 35 -10.58 4.93 -7.46
C TRP A 35 -10.07 5.54 -6.15
N ARG A 36 -9.95 4.73 -5.09
CA ARG A 36 -9.40 5.19 -3.79
C ARG A 36 -7.98 5.70 -3.94
N MET A 37 -7.15 5.02 -4.73
CA MET A 37 -5.76 5.43 -4.96
C MET A 37 -5.64 6.67 -5.85
N ARG A 38 -6.57 6.88 -6.78
CA ARG A 38 -6.67 8.14 -7.54
C ARG A 38 -7.10 9.31 -6.64
N SER A 39 -8.12 9.10 -5.82
CA SER A 39 -8.57 10.13 -4.86
C SER A 39 -7.48 10.47 -3.84
N PHE A 40 -6.73 9.47 -3.37
CA PHE A 40 -5.58 9.68 -2.48
C PHE A 40 -4.52 10.58 -3.11
N ILE A 41 -4.11 10.33 -4.36
CA ILE A 41 -3.06 11.14 -4.98
C ILE A 41 -3.54 12.58 -5.22
N GLN A 42 -4.80 12.78 -5.60
CA GLN A 42 -5.40 14.10 -5.78
C GLN A 42 -5.42 14.89 -4.47
N TYR A 43 -5.82 14.22 -3.39
CA TYR A 43 -5.83 14.80 -2.05
C TYR A 43 -4.43 15.21 -1.60
N ILE A 44 -3.46 14.29 -1.63
CA ILE A 44 -2.09 14.55 -1.18
C ILE A 44 -1.39 15.61 -2.02
N ALA A 45 -1.63 15.62 -3.34
CA ALA A 45 -1.04 16.64 -4.19
C ALA A 45 -1.54 18.05 -3.83
N GLY A 46 -2.82 18.20 -3.47
CA GLY A 46 -3.39 19.43 -2.94
C GLY A 46 -2.81 19.82 -1.57
N GLU A 47 -2.82 18.88 -0.61
CA GLU A 47 -2.33 19.11 0.75
C GLU A 47 -0.85 19.52 0.79
N LEU A 48 -0.02 18.86 -0.02
CA LEU A 48 1.43 19.13 -0.08
C LEU A 48 1.81 20.17 -1.14
N ARG A 49 0.82 20.75 -1.85
CA ARG A 49 1.03 21.74 -2.92
C ARG A 49 2.01 21.25 -4.00
N LEU A 50 1.90 19.98 -4.37
CA LEU A 50 2.79 19.31 -5.33
C LEU A 50 2.35 19.50 -6.79
N SER A 51 1.13 19.99 -7.01
CA SER A 51 0.58 20.22 -8.36
C SER A 51 -0.41 21.39 -8.37
N ASP A 52 -0.79 21.82 -9.57
CA ASP A 52 -1.94 22.72 -9.76
C ASP A 52 -3.24 22.04 -9.25
N PRO A 53 -4.18 22.79 -8.65
CA PRO A 53 -5.49 22.26 -8.25
C PRO A 53 -6.30 21.59 -9.36
N ASN A 54 -6.06 21.96 -10.63
CA ASN A 54 -6.70 21.40 -11.80
C ASN A 54 -5.82 20.37 -12.54
N ALA A 55 -4.68 19.97 -11.96
CA ALA A 55 -3.83 18.95 -12.55
C ALA A 55 -4.57 17.61 -12.64
N ASP A 56 -4.50 16.98 -13.81
CA ASP A 56 -4.92 15.58 -13.93
C ASP A 56 -3.78 14.65 -13.54
N PHE A 57 -4.14 13.51 -12.96
CA PHE A 57 -3.21 12.45 -12.58
C PHE A 57 -3.48 11.25 -13.49
N PRO A 58 -2.79 11.16 -14.64
CA PRO A 58 -2.99 10.05 -15.56
C PRO A 58 -2.53 8.75 -14.91
N ASP A 59 -3.22 7.66 -15.26
CA ASP A 59 -2.81 6.33 -14.86
C ASP A 59 -1.54 5.94 -15.62
N ILE A 60 -0.43 5.77 -14.90
CA ILE A 60 0.87 5.37 -15.45
C ILE A 60 0.81 3.95 -16.00
N CYS A 61 -0.07 3.10 -15.47
CA CYS A 61 -0.30 1.75 -15.94
C CYS A 61 -1.33 1.69 -17.09
N ALA A 62 -1.64 2.81 -17.75
CA ALA A 62 -2.56 2.81 -18.88
C ALA A 62 -2.15 1.75 -19.92
N GLY A 63 -3.13 0.94 -20.34
CA GLY A 63 -2.91 -0.23 -21.20
C GLY A 63 -3.04 -1.58 -20.48
N THR A 64 -3.18 -1.58 -19.15
CA THR A 64 -3.60 -2.74 -18.36
C THR A 64 -4.72 -2.37 -17.38
N ASP A 65 -5.46 -3.36 -16.91
CA ASP A 65 -6.52 -3.27 -15.90
C ASP A 65 -6.12 -3.95 -14.58
N ARG A 66 -4.87 -4.40 -14.46
CA ARG A 66 -4.37 -5.16 -13.29
C ARG A 66 -4.08 -4.27 -12.09
N TYR A 67 -3.47 -3.12 -12.34
CA TYR A 67 -3.09 -2.13 -11.37
C TYR A 67 -3.26 -0.74 -11.97
N SER A 68 -3.55 0.24 -11.12
CA SER A 68 -3.51 1.66 -11.48
C SER A 68 -2.44 2.35 -10.67
N MET A 69 -1.69 3.24 -11.30
CA MET A 69 -0.57 3.92 -10.67
C MET A 69 -0.62 5.41 -10.96
N TYR A 70 -0.47 6.22 -9.92
CA TYR A 70 -0.49 7.66 -10.03
C TYR A 70 0.69 8.27 -9.26
N LYS A 71 1.24 9.38 -9.74
CA LYS A 71 2.40 10.03 -9.13
C LYS A 71 2.18 11.54 -8.99
N ALA A 72 2.58 12.09 -7.85
CA ALA A 72 2.65 13.52 -7.58
C ALA A 72 3.94 13.82 -6.81
N GLY A 73 4.90 14.49 -7.47
CA GLY A 73 6.22 14.74 -6.89
C GLY A 73 6.84 13.44 -6.32
N PRO A 74 7.25 13.41 -5.04
CA PRO A 74 7.89 12.24 -4.42
C PRO A 74 6.91 11.15 -3.93
N VAL A 75 5.60 11.31 -4.17
CA VAL A 75 4.56 10.36 -3.72
C VAL A 75 4.06 9.52 -4.89
N LEU A 76 4.09 8.20 -4.71
CA LEU A 76 3.54 7.22 -5.63
C LEU A 76 2.32 6.54 -5.00
N SER A 77 1.23 6.41 -5.74
CA SER A 77 -0.04 5.81 -5.30
C SER A 77 -0.38 4.65 -6.22
N ILE A 78 -0.52 3.45 -5.68
CA ILE A 78 -0.69 2.21 -6.48
C ILE A 78 -1.90 1.42 -5.98
N SER A 79 -2.78 1.03 -6.89
CA SER A 79 -3.84 0.07 -6.58
C SER A 79 -3.36 -1.36 -6.82
N THR A 80 -3.79 -2.30 -5.97
CA THR A 80 -3.40 -3.73 -6.06
C THR A 80 -4.51 -4.66 -6.48
N GLY A 81 -5.74 -4.16 -6.59
CA GLY A 81 -6.91 -5.03 -6.58
C GLY A 81 -6.92 -5.92 -5.32
N GLY A 82 -7.64 -7.05 -5.40
CA GLY A 82 -7.77 -8.02 -4.30
C GLY A 82 -6.67 -9.11 -4.27
N THR A 83 -5.62 -8.99 -5.07
CA THR A 83 -4.64 -10.08 -5.26
C THR A 83 -3.23 -9.75 -4.78
N THR A 84 -2.66 -10.68 -4.01
CA THR A 84 -1.34 -10.74 -3.36
C THR A 84 -0.11 -10.66 -4.28
N ILE A 85 -0.25 -10.35 -5.57
CA ILE A 85 0.88 -10.33 -6.52
C ILE A 85 1.78 -9.11 -6.32
N MET A 86 1.30 -8.05 -5.65
CA MET A 86 2.14 -6.90 -5.30
C MET A 86 2.66 -7.04 -3.86
N ILE A 87 3.89 -7.51 -3.70
CA ILE A 87 4.59 -7.44 -2.42
C ILE A 87 6.03 -6.97 -2.64
N PHE A 88 6.46 -6.09 -1.72
CA PHE A 88 7.76 -5.41 -1.55
C PHE A 88 7.88 -4.00 -2.14
N SER A 89 7.17 -3.03 -1.55
CA SER A 89 7.82 -1.87 -0.90
C SER A 89 6.79 -0.80 -0.48
N LEU A 90 6.94 -0.37 0.78
CA LEU A 90 6.44 0.85 1.41
C LEU A 90 4.96 0.92 1.83
N LEU A 91 4.83 1.56 2.99
CA LEU A 91 3.87 1.34 4.05
C LEU A 91 2.93 2.55 4.14
N VAL A 92 1.63 2.32 3.92
CA VAL A 92 0.49 2.67 4.80
C VAL A 92 -0.66 1.84 4.23
N MET A 93 -0.92 0.68 4.82
CA MET A 93 -2.15 -0.05 4.54
C MET A 93 -3.20 0.51 5.51
N VAL A 94 -3.96 1.53 5.09
CA VAL A 94 -5.31 1.72 5.66
C VAL A 94 -6.15 0.61 5.07
N MET A 95 -5.98 -0.61 5.57
CA MET A 95 -6.97 -1.64 5.36
C MET A 95 -8.23 -1.14 6.04
N GLU A 96 -9.34 -1.09 5.31
CA GLU A 96 -10.63 -1.33 5.93
C GLU A 96 -10.54 -2.76 6.47
N SER A 97 -10.00 -2.91 7.68
CA SER A 97 -9.91 -4.16 8.38
C SER A 97 -11.34 -4.60 8.64
N PHE A 98 -11.81 -5.54 7.82
CA PHE A 98 -13.19 -6.01 7.84
C PHE A 98 -13.59 -6.71 9.15
N LEU A 99 -12.65 -6.95 10.08
CA LEU A 99 -12.95 -7.40 11.43
C LEU A 99 -12.03 -6.72 12.46
N VAL A 100 -12.31 -5.46 12.78
CA VAL A 100 -11.79 -4.87 14.01
C VAL A 100 -12.64 -5.41 15.16
N VAL A 101 -12.20 -6.51 15.78
CA VAL A 101 -12.95 -7.15 16.87
C VAL A 101 -12.82 -6.32 18.14
N GLY A 102 -13.94 -5.84 18.66
CA GLY A 102 -13.99 -5.17 19.96
C GLY A 102 -13.64 -3.67 19.96
N LEU A 103 -13.55 -3.01 18.79
CA LEU A 103 -13.46 -1.54 18.71
C LEU A 103 -14.72 -0.95 18.06
N ASN A 104 -14.89 0.36 18.20
CA ASN A 104 -15.99 1.08 17.58
C ASN A 104 -15.81 1.14 16.05
N PRO A 105 -16.89 1.03 15.26
CA PRO A 105 -16.83 1.27 13.82
C PRO A 105 -16.20 2.63 13.49
N GLY A 106 -15.29 2.66 12.51
CA GLY A 106 -14.53 3.86 12.15
C GLY A 106 -13.21 4.03 12.91
N THR A 107 -12.89 3.18 13.89
CA THR A 107 -11.56 3.17 14.53
C THR A 107 -10.49 2.76 13.50
N VAL A 108 -9.42 3.54 13.40
CA VAL A 108 -8.26 3.23 12.56
C VAL A 108 -7.25 2.41 13.37
N VAL A 109 -6.87 1.25 12.83
CA VAL A 109 -5.85 0.39 13.46
C VAL A 109 -4.54 0.52 12.71
N ILE A 110 -3.49 0.98 13.40
CA ILE A 110 -2.12 0.91 12.92
C ILE A 110 -1.58 -0.47 13.28
N THR A 111 -1.23 -1.26 12.27
CA THR A 111 -0.77 -2.63 12.48
C THR A 111 0.59 -2.64 13.17
N LYS A 112 0.67 -3.28 14.34
CA LYS A 112 1.92 -3.61 15.04
C LYS A 112 2.60 -4.81 14.39
N GLN A 113 1.82 -5.87 14.19
CA GLN A 113 2.26 -7.12 13.60
C GLN A 113 1.11 -7.72 12.78
N SER A 114 1.44 -8.24 11.60
CA SER A 114 0.48 -9.07 10.85
C SER A 114 0.57 -10.51 11.33
N VAL A 115 -0.57 -11.16 11.60
CA VAL A 115 -0.64 -12.55 12.07
C VAL A 115 -1.48 -13.41 11.15
N ASP A 116 -1.18 -14.71 11.11
CA ASP A 116 -1.98 -15.70 10.39
C ASP A 116 -3.28 -16.06 11.13
N ALA A 117 -4.07 -16.98 10.55
CA ALA A 117 -5.33 -17.47 11.14
C ALA A 117 -5.16 -18.23 12.47
N THR A 118 -3.93 -18.55 12.87
CA THR A 118 -3.58 -19.14 14.17
C THR A 118 -2.98 -18.12 15.15
N PHE A 119 -3.03 -16.83 14.78
CA PHE A 119 -2.49 -15.69 15.52
C PHE A 119 -0.97 -15.70 15.69
N LEU A 120 -0.26 -16.41 14.80
CA LEU A 120 1.21 -16.41 14.77
C LEU A 120 1.73 -15.34 13.81
N PRO A 121 2.84 -14.64 14.15
CA PRO A 121 3.43 -13.59 13.33
C PRO A 121 4.27 -14.18 12.20
N GLN A 122 3.62 -14.87 11.28
CA GLN A 122 4.28 -15.59 10.18
C GLN A 122 3.47 -15.52 8.89
N PHE A 123 4.18 -15.52 7.78
CA PHE A 123 3.61 -15.68 6.44
C PHE A 123 4.12 -16.98 5.83
N GLU A 124 3.19 -17.86 5.46
CA GLU A 124 3.50 -19.14 4.84
C GLU A 124 3.40 -19.05 3.32
N GLN A 125 4.46 -19.49 2.63
CA GLN A 125 4.51 -19.60 1.18
C GLN A 125 4.98 -21.00 0.77
N ILE A 126 4.36 -21.56 -0.27
CA ILE A 126 4.83 -22.80 -0.91
C ILE A 126 5.80 -22.43 -2.03
N ILE A 127 7.07 -22.80 -1.87
CA ILE A 127 8.14 -22.56 -2.86
C ILE A 127 8.64 -23.91 -3.35
N LEU A 128 8.39 -24.23 -4.63
CA LEU A 128 8.78 -25.50 -5.25
C LEU A 128 8.31 -26.72 -4.45
N GLY A 129 7.07 -26.67 -3.95
CA GLY A 129 6.47 -27.75 -3.15
C GLY A 129 6.91 -27.81 -1.69
N LYS A 130 7.74 -26.86 -1.22
CA LYS A 130 8.18 -26.78 0.18
C LYS A 130 7.54 -25.60 0.89
N LYS A 131 7.09 -25.84 2.12
CA LYS A 131 6.64 -24.79 3.04
C LYS A 131 7.82 -23.92 3.45
N VAL A 132 7.68 -22.61 3.25
CA VAL A 132 8.65 -21.58 3.67
C VAL A 132 7.89 -20.56 4.51
N LEU A 133 8.37 -20.36 5.74
CA LEU A 133 7.83 -19.37 6.66
C LEU A 133 8.69 -18.11 6.63
N ARG A 134 8.05 -16.93 6.66
CA ARG A 134 8.70 -15.63 6.76
C ARG A 134 8.13 -14.84 7.92
N SER A 135 8.97 -14.01 8.54
CA SER A 135 8.51 -13.04 9.53
C SER A 135 7.61 -11.98 8.90
N THR A 136 6.70 -11.42 9.70
CA THR A 136 5.75 -10.37 9.33
C THR A 136 6.04 -9.05 10.04
N ASP A 137 7.29 -8.85 10.47
CA ASP A 137 7.71 -7.68 11.25
C ASP A 137 7.44 -6.37 10.49
N LEU A 138 6.92 -5.39 11.21
CA LEU A 138 6.71 -4.03 10.76
C LEU A 138 7.61 -3.08 11.55
N ASP A 139 7.91 -1.93 10.97
CA ASP A 139 8.75 -0.93 11.64
C ASP A 139 7.98 -0.29 12.81
N GLU A 140 8.43 -0.59 14.02
CA GLU A 140 7.80 -0.12 15.26
C GLU A 140 7.83 1.42 15.35
N LYS A 141 8.95 2.06 14.98
CA LYS A 141 9.11 3.51 15.02
C LYS A 141 8.13 4.20 14.07
N LEU A 142 7.95 3.66 12.89
CA LEU A 142 6.99 4.18 11.91
C LEU A 142 5.55 4.03 12.42
N SER A 143 5.21 2.93 13.09
CA SER A 143 3.89 2.77 13.72
C SER A 143 3.63 3.81 14.81
N GLU A 144 4.65 4.13 15.61
CA GLU A 144 4.57 5.17 16.64
C GLU A 144 4.44 6.57 16.02
N GLU A 145 5.23 6.88 14.99
CA GLU A 145 5.15 8.15 14.26
C GLU A 145 3.76 8.38 13.67
N LEU A 146 3.16 7.35 13.06
CA LEU A 146 1.79 7.39 12.55
C LEU A 146 0.76 7.62 13.65
N LEU A 147 0.91 6.97 14.81
CA LEU A 147 0.02 7.20 15.95
C LEU A 147 0.14 8.64 16.48
N GLN A 148 1.35 9.20 16.51
CA GLN A 148 1.55 10.60 16.89
C GLN A 148 0.93 11.57 15.87
N CYS A 149 0.99 11.27 14.57
CA CYS A 149 0.28 12.05 13.55
C CYS A 149 -1.23 12.02 13.77
N SER A 150 -1.81 10.85 14.04
CA SER A 150 -3.24 10.73 14.34
C SER A 150 -3.65 11.54 15.58
N LYS A 151 -2.87 11.47 16.67
CA LYS A 151 -3.11 12.28 17.88
C LYS A 151 -3.11 13.79 17.61
N LYS A 152 -2.32 14.26 16.63
CA LYS A 152 -2.29 15.68 16.22
C LYS A 152 -3.53 16.06 15.40
N LEU A 153 -4.02 15.16 14.55
CA LEU A 153 -5.24 15.36 13.79
C LEU A 153 -6.47 15.37 14.71
N ASN A 154 -6.54 14.40 15.64
CA ASN A 154 -7.61 14.27 16.63
C ASN A 154 -9.03 14.22 16.01
N GLU A 155 -9.17 13.54 14.86
CA GLU A 155 -10.43 13.44 14.11
C GLU A 155 -11.13 12.09 14.27
N PHE A 156 -10.38 11.03 14.57
CA PHE A 156 -10.89 9.66 14.69
C PHE A 156 -10.07 8.85 15.69
N ASP A 157 -10.72 7.86 16.31
CA ASP A 157 -10.05 6.94 17.22
C ASP A 157 -8.97 6.15 16.47
N THR A 158 -7.76 6.11 17.03
CA THR A 158 -6.64 5.38 16.45
C THR A 158 -5.91 4.58 17.51
N VAL A 159 -5.66 3.31 17.23
CA VAL A 159 -4.94 2.40 18.12
C VAL A 159 -3.84 1.66 17.37
N ILE A 160 -2.85 1.16 18.12
CA ILE A 160 -1.89 0.18 17.62
C ILE A 160 -2.37 -1.22 18.03
N GLY A 161 -2.43 -2.14 17.09
CA GLY A 161 -2.91 -3.51 17.33
C GLY A 161 -2.36 -4.53 16.33
N ASN A 162 -2.51 -5.81 16.64
CA ASN A 162 -2.20 -6.86 15.67
C ASN A 162 -3.32 -6.98 14.64
N THR A 163 -2.97 -7.30 13.40
CA THR A 163 -3.93 -7.46 12.30
C THR A 163 -3.84 -8.89 11.78
N MET A 164 -4.96 -9.62 11.82
CA MET A 164 -5.04 -10.96 11.24
C MET A 164 -5.24 -10.85 9.72
N CYS A 165 -4.44 -11.59 8.95
CA CYS A 165 -4.57 -11.70 7.51
C CYS A 165 -5.13 -13.07 7.13
N THR A 166 -6.21 -13.08 6.36
CA THR A 166 -6.89 -14.29 5.90
C THR A 166 -6.78 -14.43 4.37
N LEU A 167 -6.87 -15.67 3.88
CA LEU A 167 -6.86 -15.98 2.45
C LEU A 167 -8.25 -15.94 1.82
N ASP A 168 -9.29 -15.99 2.66
CA ASP A 168 -10.68 -15.90 2.27
C ASP A 168 -11.39 -14.87 3.17
N PHE A 169 -12.48 -14.30 2.66
CA PHE A 169 -13.27 -13.30 3.35
C PHE A 169 -14.37 -13.91 4.22
N TYR A 170 -14.91 -15.06 3.85
CA TYR A 170 -16.07 -15.71 4.49
C TYR A 170 -15.69 -16.81 5.47
#